data_AF-A0A7V2VL90-F1
#
_entry.id   AF-A0A7V2VL90-F1
#
_cell.length_a   1.000
_cell.length_b   1.000
_cell.length_c   1.000
_cell.angle_alpha   90.00
_cell.angle_beta   90.00
_cell.angle_gamma   90.00
#
_symmetry.space_group_name_H-M   'P 1'
#
loop_
_entity.id
_entity.type
_entity.pdbx_description
1 polymer ?
#
loop_
_entity_poly.entity_id
_entity_poly.type
_entity_poly.pdbx_seq_one_letter_code
_entity_poly.pdbx_strand_id
1 'polypeptide(L)'
;MEPISEKEKIQTTIAALRRRGFDARFAENSEVARKIALDLVPQDWIVGCGDSATIRSIGVLQDLADLGNRVLNPFFQPKIMREKPQPTPLRVFKQTVMGCDVFLASSNAVTQDGKIVNIDGGGNRVAGMIFGPLRTILVVGRNKIVQDVNEALDRIKNEIAPVHSRTTGISLGKLCAEAGKCVEPETFCEPGVRACNIIVILEGKPPDAWREIVVILVDEDLGLGWDPAWPQERKDKIYAGYKAFTPPHRPVVE
;
A
#
# COMPACT_ATOMS: atom_id res chain seq x y z
N MET A 1 -18.67 -11.39 -23.41
CA MET A 1 -19.05 -11.18 -22.00
C MET A 1 -19.26 -9.70 -21.80
N GLU A 2 -20.42 -9.29 -21.31
CA GLU A 2 -20.62 -7.90 -20.90
C GLU A 2 -19.64 -7.53 -19.77
N PRO A 3 -19.14 -6.28 -19.72
CA PRO A 3 -18.28 -5.86 -18.64
C PRO A 3 -19.05 -5.92 -17.32
N ILE A 4 -18.52 -6.67 -16.35
CA ILE A 4 -19.09 -6.75 -15.00
C ILE A 4 -19.14 -5.36 -14.36
N SER A 5 -20.18 -5.07 -13.59
CA SER A 5 -20.29 -3.80 -12.87
C SER A 5 -19.17 -3.66 -11.83
N GLU A 6 -18.81 -2.42 -11.43
CA GLU A 6 -17.80 -2.21 -10.37
C GLU A 6 -18.21 -2.89 -9.05
N LYS A 7 -19.50 -2.88 -8.74
CA LYS A 7 -20.06 -3.53 -7.56
C LYS A 7 -19.90 -5.05 -7.60
N GLU A 8 -20.20 -5.69 -8.73
CA GLU A 8 -19.95 -7.12 -8.92
C GLU A 8 -18.46 -7.47 -8.88
N LYS A 9 -17.61 -6.60 -9.45
CA LYS A 9 -16.15 -6.76 -9.40
C LYS A 9 -15.66 -6.77 -7.95
N ILE A 10 -16.13 -5.85 -7.11
CA ILE A 10 -15.80 -5.80 -5.67
C ILE A 10 -16.29 -7.07 -4.96
N GLN A 11 -17.57 -7.44 -5.13
CA GLN A 11 -18.16 -8.60 -4.46
C GLN A 11 -17.44 -9.91 -4.84
N THR A 12 -17.13 -10.09 -6.12
CA THR A 12 -16.38 -11.25 -6.64
C THR A 12 -14.99 -11.31 -6.03
N THR A 13 -14.29 -10.17 -5.96
CA THR A 13 -12.96 -10.06 -5.37
C THR A 13 -12.97 -10.37 -3.87
N ILE A 14 -13.96 -9.88 -3.12
CA ILE A 14 -14.14 -10.20 -1.69
C ILE A 14 -14.33 -11.70 -1.50
N ALA A 15 -15.19 -12.34 -2.29
CA ALA A 15 -15.40 -13.78 -2.21
C ALA A 15 -14.11 -14.56 -2.51
N ALA A 16 -13.34 -14.12 -3.51
CA ALA A 16 -12.08 -14.75 -3.88
C ALA A 16 -10.99 -14.59 -2.80
N LEU A 17 -10.86 -13.41 -2.19
CA LEU A 17 -9.98 -13.17 -1.05
C LEU A 17 -10.31 -14.10 0.13
N ARG A 18 -11.60 -14.25 0.46
CA ARG A 18 -12.06 -15.17 1.53
C ARG A 18 -11.72 -16.62 1.21
N ARG A 19 -11.90 -17.08 -0.04
CA ARG A 19 -11.49 -18.43 -0.46
C ARG A 19 -9.99 -18.68 -0.31
N ARG A 20 -9.18 -17.62 -0.38
CA ARG A 20 -7.73 -17.66 -0.15
C ARG A 20 -7.34 -17.47 1.33
N GLY A 21 -8.32 -17.46 2.23
CA GLY A 21 -8.13 -17.42 3.69
C GLY A 21 -7.97 -16.02 4.27
N PHE A 22 -8.04 -14.95 3.48
CA PHE A 22 -7.98 -13.58 3.99
C PHE A 22 -9.31 -13.18 4.67
N ASP A 23 -9.24 -12.37 5.73
CA ASP A 23 -10.44 -11.70 6.26
C ASP A 23 -10.77 -10.50 5.37
N ALA A 24 -11.65 -10.70 4.37
CA ALA A 24 -12.05 -9.63 3.47
C ALA A 24 -13.33 -8.93 3.95
N ARG A 25 -13.23 -7.61 4.13
CA ARG A 25 -14.28 -6.70 4.61
C ARG A 25 -14.66 -5.73 3.47
N PHE A 26 -15.93 -5.37 3.39
CA PHE A 26 -16.43 -4.34 2.46
C PHE A 26 -16.60 -3.01 3.20
N ALA A 27 -16.22 -1.91 2.56
CA ALA A 27 -16.54 -0.56 2.99
C ALA A 27 -17.12 0.22 1.81
N GLU A 28 -18.26 0.88 2.02
CA GLU A 28 -18.88 1.71 0.98
C GLU A 28 -18.09 3.00 0.69
N ASN A 29 -17.32 3.49 1.66
CA ASN A 29 -16.53 4.71 1.55
C ASN A 29 -15.36 4.72 2.54
N SER A 30 -14.52 5.75 2.44
CA SER A 30 -13.35 5.97 3.29
C SER A 30 -13.70 6.07 4.78
N GLU A 31 -14.85 6.66 5.14
CA GLU A 31 -15.29 6.78 6.53
C GLU A 31 -15.62 5.41 7.14
N VAL A 32 -16.32 4.56 6.40
CA VAL A 32 -16.62 3.18 6.84
C VAL A 32 -15.34 2.36 6.90
N ALA A 33 -14.42 2.53 5.94
CA ALA A 33 -13.11 1.87 5.97
C ALA A 33 -12.31 2.26 7.20
N ARG A 34 -12.30 3.55 7.56
CA ARG A 34 -11.67 4.07 8.78
C ARG A 34 -12.26 3.42 10.03
N LYS A 35 -13.59 3.40 10.15
CA LYS A 35 -14.27 2.78 11.30
C LYS A 35 -13.93 1.30 11.44
N ILE A 36 -13.99 0.53 10.35
CA ILE A 36 -13.64 -0.90 10.37
C ILE A 36 -12.18 -1.07 10.83
N ALA A 37 -11.26 -0.25 10.32
CA ALA A 37 -9.86 -0.33 10.71
C ALA A 37 -9.64 -0.01 12.19
N LEU A 38 -10.36 0.98 12.76
CA LEU A 38 -10.32 1.30 14.19
C LEU A 38 -10.85 0.14 15.05
N ASP A 39 -11.99 -0.43 14.69
CA ASP A 39 -12.61 -1.53 15.43
C ASP A 39 -11.73 -2.81 15.46
N LEU A 40 -10.79 -2.93 14.51
CA LEU A 40 -9.84 -4.04 14.41
C LEU A 40 -8.55 -3.82 15.21
N VAL A 41 -8.36 -2.69 15.87
CA VAL A 41 -7.14 -2.39 16.63
C VAL A 41 -7.48 -2.25 18.12
N PRO A 42 -7.08 -3.23 18.96
CA PRO A 42 -7.16 -3.09 20.41
C PRO A 42 -6.38 -1.89 20.92
N GLN A 43 -6.85 -1.26 22.00
CA GLN A 43 -6.28 -0.02 22.52
C GLN A 43 -4.83 -0.17 23.02
N ASP A 44 -4.45 -1.35 23.51
CA ASP A 44 -3.12 -1.66 24.03
C ASP A 44 -2.11 -2.08 22.95
N TRP A 45 -2.55 -2.24 21.70
CA TRP A 45 -1.69 -2.68 20.60
C TRP A 45 -0.80 -1.56 20.06
N ILE A 46 0.43 -1.92 19.71
CA ILE A 46 1.37 -1.06 18.98
C ILE A 46 1.04 -1.12 17.50
N VAL A 47 0.90 0.05 16.88
CA VAL A 47 0.48 0.20 15.48
C VAL A 47 1.68 0.58 14.62
N GLY A 48 2.05 -0.27 13.66
CA GLY A 48 3.03 0.04 12.61
C GLY A 48 2.34 0.51 11.33
N CYS A 49 2.99 1.38 10.56
CA CYS A 49 2.50 1.79 9.24
C CYS A 49 3.55 1.59 8.15
N GLY A 50 3.16 0.94 7.04
CA GLY A 50 3.95 0.85 5.82
C GLY A 50 3.50 1.89 4.81
N ASP A 51 4.39 2.84 4.48
CA ASP A 51 4.14 4.02 3.63
C ASP A 51 2.97 3.87 2.65
N SER A 52 1.81 4.42 3.04
CA SER A 52 0.57 4.23 2.30
C SER A 52 -0.24 5.51 2.30
N ALA A 53 -0.36 6.11 1.10
CA ALA A 53 -1.22 7.26 0.87
C ALA A 53 -2.69 6.94 1.18
N THR A 54 -3.13 5.69 0.97
CA THR A 54 -4.49 5.24 1.32
C THR A 54 -4.72 5.23 2.82
N ILE A 55 -3.77 4.72 3.62
CA ILE A 55 -3.90 4.73 5.08
C ILE A 55 -3.91 6.16 5.61
N ARG A 56 -3.12 7.06 5.02
CA ARG A 56 -3.13 8.48 5.37
C ARG A 56 -4.42 9.18 4.96
N SER A 57 -4.94 8.89 3.77
CA SER A 57 -6.14 9.56 3.25
C SER A 57 -7.38 9.26 4.09
N ILE A 58 -7.46 8.07 4.69
CA ILE A 58 -8.56 7.72 5.59
C ILE A 58 -8.34 8.21 7.03
N GLY A 59 -7.22 8.84 7.38
CA GLY A 59 -7.01 9.45 8.71
C GLY A 59 -6.83 8.49 9.90
N VAL A 60 -6.88 7.17 9.69
CA VAL A 60 -6.92 6.17 10.79
C VAL A 60 -5.74 6.24 11.77
N LEU A 61 -4.55 6.66 11.32
CA LEU A 61 -3.38 6.72 12.19
C LEU A 61 -3.50 7.79 13.29
N GLN A 62 -4.14 8.92 12.97
CA GLN A 62 -4.35 9.98 13.95
C GLN A 62 -5.40 9.55 14.97
N ASP A 63 -6.52 8.99 14.49
CA ASP A 63 -7.58 8.47 15.35
C ASP A 63 -7.04 7.41 16.34
N LEU A 64 -6.20 6.48 15.89
CA LEU A 64 -5.56 5.49 16.78
C LEU A 64 -4.63 6.14 17.81
N ALA A 65 -3.86 7.15 17.42
CA ALA A 65 -3.00 7.88 18.35
C ALA A 65 -3.84 8.62 19.41
N ASP A 66 -4.95 9.25 19.01
CA ASP A 66 -5.85 9.99 19.89
C ASP A 66 -6.60 9.06 20.86
N LEU A 67 -6.85 7.81 20.46
CA LEU A 67 -7.38 6.74 21.31
C LEU A 67 -6.34 6.15 22.29
N GLY A 68 -5.07 6.54 22.17
CA GLY A 68 -3.97 6.17 23.06
C GLY A 68 -3.06 5.05 22.57
N ASN A 69 -3.27 4.52 21.35
CA ASN A 69 -2.36 3.53 20.78
C ASN A 69 -0.98 4.12 20.50
N ARG A 70 0.07 3.32 20.69
CA ARG A 70 1.42 3.69 20.29
C ARG A 70 1.59 3.50 18.79
N VAL A 71 1.71 4.60 18.03
CA VAL A 71 1.89 4.57 16.57
C VAL A 71 3.36 4.72 16.16
N LEU A 72 3.88 3.73 15.42
CA LEU A 72 5.18 3.71 14.77
C LEU A 72 5.01 4.11 13.29
N ASN A 73 5.30 5.38 12.97
CA ASN A 73 5.24 5.90 11.60
C ASN A 73 6.54 6.65 11.25
N PRO A 74 7.52 5.98 10.62
CA PRO A 74 8.79 6.61 10.26
C PRO A 74 8.68 7.58 9.08
N PHE A 75 7.56 7.57 8.34
CA PHE A 75 7.38 8.39 7.14
C PHE A 75 6.86 9.80 7.48
N PHE A 76 6.21 9.95 8.63
CA PHE A 76 5.65 11.21 9.11
C PHE A 76 5.92 11.36 10.60
N GLN A 77 7.10 11.86 10.93
CA GLN A 77 7.42 12.23 12.30
C GLN A 77 7.22 13.75 12.47
N PRO A 78 6.50 14.20 13.51
CA PRO A 78 6.81 15.49 14.14
C PRO A 78 8.29 15.45 14.57
N LYS A 79 8.96 16.60 14.64
CA LYS A 79 10.40 16.77 14.96
C LYS A 79 10.81 16.27 16.37
N ILE A 80 10.51 15.04 16.76
CA ILE A 80 10.73 14.46 18.09
C ILE A 80 11.58 13.20 17.93
N MET A 81 12.86 13.40 17.62
CA MET A 81 13.93 12.44 17.88
C MET A 81 15.24 13.24 17.96
N ARG A 82 15.40 14.12 18.95
CA ARG A 82 16.64 14.92 19.13
C ARG A 82 17.57 14.41 20.23
N GLU A 83 17.27 13.28 20.88
CA GLU A 83 18.04 12.82 22.03
C GLU A 83 18.30 11.30 21.97
N LYS A 84 19.43 10.93 21.34
CA LYS A 84 20.22 9.67 21.38
C LYS A 84 20.89 9.43 20.02
N PRO A 85 21.98 8.63 19.90
CA PRO A 85 22.52 8.28 18.59
C PRO A 85 21.39 7.66 17.77
N GLN A 86 21.01 8.34 16.69
CA GLN A 86 19.82 8.00 15.93
C GLN A 86 19.91 6.53 15.49
N PRO A 87 18.89 5.71 15.73
CA PRO A 87 18.81 4.42 15.04
C PRO A 87 18.91 4.70 13.52
N THR A 88 19.71 3.91 12.80
CA THR A 88 19.76 4.04 11.33
C THR A 88 18.35 3.94 10.74
N PRO A 89 18.04 4.58 9.60
CA PRO A 89 16.71 4.48 8.98
C PRO A 89 16.23 3.03 8.87
N LEU A 90 17.14 2.11 8.54
CA LEU A 90 16.89 0.67 8.50
C LEU A 90 16.37 0.11 9.84
N ARG A 91 16.98 0.49 10.97
CA ARG A 91 16.55 0.04 12.29
C ARG A 91 15.15 0.55 12.64
N VAL A 92 14.83 1.80 12.28
CA VAL A 92 13.49 2.37 12.50
C VAL A 92 12.44 1.64 11.66
N PHE A 93 12.72 1.37 10.38
CA PHE A 93 11.81 0.60 9.53
C PHE A 93 11.61 -0.83 10.05
N LYS A 94 12.70 -1.52 10.42
CA LYS A 94 12.61 -2.85 11.03
C LYS A 94 11.76 -2.84 12.31
N GLN A 95 11.96 -1.86 13.18
CA GLN A 95 11.16 -1.74 14.41
C GLN A 95 9.68 -1.44 14.10
N THR A 96 9.40 -0.64 13.07
CA THR A 96 8.03 -0.32 12.65
C THR A 96 7.30 -1.56 12.16
N VAL A 97 7.98 -2.41 11.38
CA VAL A 97 7.37 -3.61 10.78
C VAL A 97 7.29 -4.77 11.77
N MET A 98 8.36 -5.00 12.53
CA MET A 98 8.53 -6.20 13.37
C MET A 98 8.29 -5.94 14.87
N GLY A 99 8.21 -4.69 15.29
CA GLY A 99 8.01 -4.29 16.68
C GLY A 99 6.62 -3.72 16.95
N CYS A 100 5.65 -4.00 16.08
CA CYS A 100 4.24 -3.66 16.24
C CYS A 100 3.40 -4.93 16.40
N ASP A 101 2.16 -4.78 16.88
CA ASP A 101 1.17 -5.87 16.98
C ASP A 101 0.24 -5.87 15.77
N VAL A 102 -0.01 -4.68 15.21
CA VAL A 102 -0.77 -4.48 13.97
C VAL A 102 -0.02 -3.61 12.98
N PHE A 103 0.02 -4.04 11.72
CA PHE A 103 0.62 -3.30 10.62
C PHE A 103 -0.45 -2.81 9.63
N LEU A 104 -0.53 -1.50 9.45
CA LEU A 104 -1.41 -0.83 8.50
C LEU A 104 -0.67 -0.53 7.20
N ALA A 105 -1.23 -0.98 6.07
CA ALA A 105 -0.70 -0.69 4.75
C ALA A 105 -1.81 -0.68 3.69
N SER A 106 -1.42 -0.44 2.44
CA SER A 106 -2.25 -0.74 1.26
C SER A 106 -1.50 -1.71 0.36
N SER A 107 -2.19 -2.27 -0.62
CA SER A 107 -1.58 -3.05 -1.71
C SER A 107 -1.42 -2.20 -2.96
N ASN A 108 -0.51 -2.55 -3.86
CA ASN A 108 -0.46 -1.93 -5.19
C ASN A 108 -1.63 -2.40 -6.07
N ALA A 109 -1.95 -3.70 -5.99
CA ALA A 109 -3.10 -4.28 -6.67
C ALA A 109 -3.67 -5.47 -5.90
N VAL A 110 -4.95 -5.78 -6.19
CA VAL A 110 -5.61 -7.02 -5.78
C VAL A 110 -6.29 -7.58 -7.03
N THR A 111 -6.02 -8.85 -7.36
CA THR A 111 -6.63 -9.48 -8.53
C THR A 111 -8.06 -9.89 -8.22
N GLN A 112 -8.92 -9.97 -9.24
CA GLN A 112 -10.31 -10.43 -9.10
C GLN A 112 -10.40 -11.85 -8.55
N ASP A 113 -9.37 -12.66 -8.77
CA ASP A 113 -9.25 -14.01 -8.20
C ASP A 113 -8.62 -14.04 -6.80
N GLY A 114 -8.36 -12.87 -6.19
CA GLY A 114 -8.04 -12.72 -4.77
C GLY A 114 -6.56 -12.75 -4.39
N LYS A 115 -5.63 -12.61 -5.34
CA LYS A 115 -4.19 -12.47 -5.05
C LYS A 115 -3.84 -11.03 -4.74
N ILE A 116 -2.94 -10.83 -3.79
CA ILE A 116 -2.47 -9.49 -3.39
C ILE A 116 -1.09 -9.28 -3.99
N VAL A 117 -0.95 -8.29 -4.88
CA VAL A 117 0.27 -8.07 -5.69
C VAL A 117 0.94 -6.77 -5.30
N ASN A 118 2.24 -6.85 -5.03
CA ASN A 118 3.05 -5.73 -4.59
C ASN A 118 4.41 -5.69 -5.29
N ILE A 119 4.85 -4.48 -5.61
CA ILE A 119 6.18 -4.18 -6.11
C ILE A 119 6.81 -3.12 -5.19
N ASP A 120 7.98 -3.44 -4.65
CA ASP A 120 8.72 -2.59 -3.73
C ASP A 120 10.18 -2.42 -4.18
N GLY A 121 10.75 -1.25 -3.91
CA GLY A 121 12.17 -0.99 -4.10
C GLY A 121 13.03 -1.50 -2.93
N GLY A 122 12.62 -1.15 -1.70
CA GLY A 122 13.34 -1.50 -0.46
C GLY A 122 12.70 -2.62 0.37
N GLY A 123 11.49 -3.08 0.00
CA GLY A 123 10.80 -4.19 0.65
C GLY A 123 10.22 -3.89 2.03
N ASN A 124 10.38 -2.67 2.53
CA ASN A 124 9.97 -2.27 3.88
C ASN A 124 8.46 -2.42 4.10
N ARG A 125 7.62 -2.22 3.08
CA ARG A 125 6.17 -2.37 3.21
C ARG A 125 5.78 -3.84 3.12
N VAL A 126 6.26 -4.56 2.11
CA VAL A 126 5.92 -5.98 1.95
C VAL A 126 6.47 -6.87 3.07
N ALA A 127 7.53 -6.47 3.78
CA ALA A 127 8.02 -7.18 4.96
C ALA A 127 6.92 -7.39 6.03
N GLY A 128 6.09 -6.37 6.25
CA GLY A 128 4.94 -6.45 7.16
C GLY A 128 3.80 -7.31 6.63
N MET A 129 3.75 -7.53 5.31
CA MET A 129 2.71 -8.31 4.65
C MET A 129 3.08 -9.79 4.52
N ILE A 130 4.37 -10.15 4.52
CA ILE A 130 4.87 -11.54 4.31
C ILE A 130 5.20 -12.30 5.59
N PHE A 131 5.82 -11.66 6.59
CA PHE A 131 6.15 -12.28 7.88
C PHE A 131 5.45 -11.54 9.02
N GLY A 132 5.64 -10.22 9.08
CA GLY A 132 4.76 -9.27 9.76
C GLY A 132 4.43 -9.53 11.23
N PRO A 133 3.57 -8.67 11.81
CA PRO A 133 3.07 -8.84 13.17
C PRO A 133 1.81 -9.74 13.21
N LEU A 134 1.17 -9.82 14.38
CA LEU A 134 -0.02 -10.64 14.63
C LEU A 134 -1.18 -10.31 13.68
N ARG A 135 -1.33 -9.04 13.29
CA ARG A 135 -2.36 -8.59 12.35
C ARG A 135 -1.81 -7.64 11.30
N THR A 136 -2.11 -7.89 10.03
CA THR A 136 -1.89 -6.92 8.96
C THR A 136 -3.23 -6.46 8.41
N ILE A 137 -3.48 -5.16 8.39
CA ILE A 137 -4.70 -4.57 7.84
C ILE A 137 -4.33 -3.83 6.55
N LEU A 138 -4.93 -4.27 5.45
CA LEU A 138 -4.75 -3.72 4.12
C LEU A 138 -6.00 -2.98 3.69
N VAL A 139 -5.91 -1.66 3.54
CA VAL A 139 -7.01 -0.85 2.98
C VAL A 139 -6.76 -0.65 1.48
N VAL A 140 -7.73 -1.04 0.64
CA VAL A 140 -7.57 -1.08 -0.81
C VAL A 140 -8.80 -0.47 -1.48
N GLY A 141 -8.61 0.62 -2.24
CA GLY A 141 -9.67 1.21 -3.05
C GLY A 141 -9.99 0.37 -4.30
N ARG A 142 -11.22 0.49 -4.82
CA ARG A 142 -11.69 -0.25 -5.99
C ARG A 142 -10.82 -0.05 -7.22
N ASN A 143 -10.17 1.11 -7.34
CA ASN A 143 -9.25 1.43 -8.43
C ASN A 143 -8.04 0.49 -8.53
N LYS A 144 -7.73 -0.21 -7.43
CA LYS A 144 -6.61 -1.14 -7.35
C LYS A 144 -6.99 -2.59 -7.70
N ILE A 145 -8.27 -2.86 -7.98
CA ILE A 145 -8.71 -4.20 -8.41
C ILE A 145 -8.38 -4.40 -9.89
N VAL A 146 -7.65 -5.47 -10.20
CA VAL A 146 -7.22 -5.86 -11.55
C VAL A 146 -7.76 -7.24 -11.91
N GLN A 147 -7.80 -7.60 -13.19
CA GLN A 147 -8.20 -8.92 -13.66
C GLN A 147 -7.28 -10.01 -13.08
N ASP A 148 -5.97 -9.87 -13.26
CA ASP A 148 -4.99 -10.91 -12.89
C ASP A 148 -3.61 -10.33 -12.53
N VAL A 149 -2.65 -11.23 -12.26
CA VAL A 149 -1.28 -10.86 -11.89
C VAL A 149 -0.54 -10.19 -13.04
N ASN A 150 -0.79 -10.56 -14.29
CA ASN A 150 -0.10 -9.96 -15.42
C ASN A 150 -0.53 -8.51 -15.60
N GLU A 151 -1.84 -8.24 -15.54
CA GLU A 151 -2.36 -6.86 -15.52
C GLU A 151 -1.80 -6.09 -14.31
N ALA A 152 -1.74 -6.72 -13.13
CA ALA A 152 -1.14 -6.11 -11.95
C ALA A 152 0.30 -5.64 -12.22
N LEU A 153 1.15 -6.56 -12.70
CA LEU A 153 2.57 -6.30 -12.91
C LEU A 153 2.79 -5.26 -14.01
N ASP A 154 2.05 -5.36 -15.11
CA ASP A 154 2.12 -4.42 -16.22
C ASP A 154 1.74 -3.01 -15.76
N ARG A 155 0.55 -2.86 -15.18
CA ARG A 155 0.04 -1.59 -14.68
C ARG A 155 0.95 -0.98 -13.62
N ILE A 156 1.47 -1.78 -12.69
CA ILE A 156 2.36 -1.24 -11.65
C ILE A 156 3.68 -0.75 -12.25
N LYS A 157 4.30 -1.51 -13.16
CA LYS A 157 5.59 -1.14 -13.75
C LYS A 157 5.50 0.00 -14.76
N ASN A 158 4.42 0.04 -15.55
CA ASN A 158 4.28 0.97 -16.66
C ASN A 158 3.52 2.26 -16.32
N GLU A 159 2.69 2.26 -15.28
CA GLU A 159 1.89 3.44 -14.92
C GLU A 159 2.23 3.94 -13.52
N ILE A 160 2.13 3.04 -12.53
CA ILE A 160 2.03 3.44 -11.12
C ILE A 160 3.41 3.77 -10.52
N ALA A 161 4.41 2.90 -10.71
CA ALA A 161 5.76 3.11 -10.20
C ALA A 161 6.46 4.34 -10.82
N PRO A 162 6.35 4.61 -12.15
CA PRO A 162 6.82 5.84 -12.75
C PRO A 162 6.21 7.09 -12.11
N VAL A 163 4.89 7.14 -11.95
CA VAL A 163 4.20 8.29 -11.35
C VAL A 163 4.56 8.45 -9.88
N HIS A 164 4.61 7.35 -9.11
CA HIS A 164 5.05 7.38 -7.71
C HIS A 164 6.44 8.01 -7.58
N SER A 165 7.39 7.53 -8.38
CA SER A 165 8.79 7.97 -8.34
C SER A 165 8.91 9.45 -8.73
N ARG A 166 8.20 9.88 -9.78
CA ARG A 166 8.14 11.28 -10.20
C ARG A 166 7.53 12.18 -9.12
N THR A 167 6.44 11.75 -8.50
CA THR A 167 5.68 12.54 -7.50
C THR A 167 6.48 12.74 -6.23
N THR A 168 7.15 11.68 -5.78
CA THR A 168 7.93 11.69 -4.54
C THR A 168 9.34 12.26 -4.75
N GLY A 169 9.88 12.24 -5.97
CA GLY A 169 11.25 12.67 -6.25
C GLY A 169 12.30 11.68 -5.74
N ILE A 170 11.92 10.43 -5.43
CA ILE A 170 12.87 9.39 -5.02
C ILE A 170 13.78 9.01 -6.19
N SER A 171 15.03 8.65 -5.88
CA SER A 171 16.00 8.19 -6.89
C SER A 171 15.65 6.81 -7.46
N LEU A 172 14.98 5.96 -6.68
CA LEU A 172 14.47 4.67 -7.13
C LEU A 172 13.41 4.88 -8.22
N GLY A 173 13.59 4.26 -9.37
CA GLY A 173 12.68 4.36 -10.51
C GLY A 173 12.85 5.65 -11.32
N LYS A 174 13.91 6.44 -11.11
CA LYS A 174 14.13 7.71 -11.82
C LYS A 174 14.03 7.59 -13.35
N LEU A 175 14.68 6.59 -13.94
CA LEU A 175 14.61 6.37 -15.40
C LEU A 175 13.18 6.11 -15.87
N CYS A 176 12.43 5.30 -15.13
CA CYS A 176 11.02 5.04 -15.44
C CYS A 176 10.17 6.30 -15.24
N ALA A 177 10.46 7.10 -14.22
CA ALA A 177 9.78 8.36 -13.94
C ALA A 177 9.97 9.38 -15.08
N GLU A 178 11.17 9.46 -15.64
CA GLU A 178 11.51 10.32 -16.79
C GLU A 178 10.84 9.82 -18.07
N ALA A 179 10.90 8.51 -18.34
CA ALA A 179 10.27 7.89 -19.51
C ALA A 179 8.74 7.84 -19.43
N GLY A 180 8.16 7.92 -18.23
CA GLY A 180 6.73 7.75 -17.98
C GLY A 180 6.24 6.29 -18.03
N LYS A 181 7.14 5.32 -18.21
CA LYS A 181 6.87 3.88 -18.27
C LYS A 181 8.08 3.06 -17.84
N CYS A 182 7.94 1.74 -17.73
CA CYS A 182 9.10 0.86 -17.52
C CYS A 182 10.07 0.99 -18.70
N VAL A 183 11.37 1.07 -18.40
CA VAL A 183 12.43 1.16 -19.43
C VAL A 183 13.07 -0.19 -19.75
N GLU A 184 12.83 -1.23 -18.94
CA GLU A 184 13.21 -2.60 -19.30
C GLU A 184 12.17 -3.21 -20.26
N PRO A 185 12.60 -3.97 -21.28
CA PRO A 185 13.97 -4.46 -21.51
C PRO A 185 14.88 -3.53 -22.33
N GLU A 186 14.39 -2.40 -22.85
CA GLU A 186 15.13 -1.53 -23.77
C GLU A 186 16.36 -0.86 -23.13
N THR A 187 16.29 -0.55 -21.83
CA THR A 187 17.36 0.03 -21.02
C THR A 187 17.52 -0.80 -19.75
N PHE A 188 18.73 -1.30 -19.52
CA PHE A 188 19.04 -2.06 -18.32
C PHE A 188 18.89 -1.20 -17.06
N CYS A 189 18.16 -1.70 -16.05
CA CYS A 189 17.97 -0.99 -14.80
C CYS A 189 19.17 -1.25 -13.87
N GLU A 190 20.01 -0.25 -13.69
CA GLU A 190 21.20 -0.37 -12.84
C GLU A 190 20.82 -0.70 -11.37
N PRO A 191 21.63 -1.53 -10.69
CA PRO A 191 21.45 -1.79 -9.27
C PRO A 191 21.45 -0.48 -8.45
N GLY A 192 20.57 -0.40 -7.45
CA GLY A 192 20.47 0.77 -6.57
C GLY A 192 19.53 1.89 -7.06
N VAL A 193 19.11 1.88 -8.33
CA VAL A 193 18.11 2.83 -8.87
C VAL A 193 16.79 2.16 -9.27
N ARG A 194 16.66 0.84 -9.09
CA ARG A 194 15.45 0.09 -9.47
C ARG A 194 14.33 0.21 -8.41
N ALA A 195 13.16 0.71 -8.80
CA ALA A 195 11.99 0.75 -7.93
C ALA A 195 11.25 -0.60 -7.80
N CYS A 196 11.49 -1.54 -8.73
CA CYS A 196 10.82 -2.84 -8.79
C CYS A 196 11.74 -4.02 -8.42
N ASN A 197 12.59 -3.85 -7.41
CA ASN A 197 13.52 -4.91 -6.95
C ASN A 197 12.79 -6.14 -6.41
N ILE A 198 11.66 -5.93 -5.73
CA ILE A 198 10.97 -6.95 -4.97
C ILE A 198 9.55 -7.04 -5.50
N ILE A 199 9.16 -8.23 -5.96
CA ILE A 199 7.79 -8.54 -6.35
C ILE A 199 7.28 -9.59 -5.37
N VAL A 200 6.17 -9.26 -4.70
CA VAL A 200 5.49 -10.17 -3.78
C VAL A 200 4.07 -10.39 -4.27
N ILE A 201 3.71 -11.66 -4.42
CA ILE A 201 2.36 -12.10 -4.70
C ILE A 201 1.94 -12.97 -3.51
N LEU A 202 0.97 -12.50 -2.72
CA LEU A 202 0.33 -13.36 -1.75
C LEU A 202 -0.75 -14.17 -2.47
N GLU A 203 -0.40 -15.41 -2.78
CA GLU A 203 -1.32 -16.42 -3.30
C GLU A 203 -2.43 -16.75 -2.30
N GLY A 204 -2.15 -16.68 -1.01
CA GLY A 204 -3.16 -16.89 0.02
C GLY A 204 -2.66 -16.40 1.36
N LYS A 205 -3.55 -16.46 2.34
CA LYS A 205 -3.15 -16.14 3.71
C LYS A 205 -2.17 -17.21 4.20
N PRO A 206 -1.04 -16.80 4.81
CA PRO A 206 -0.20 -17.75 5.53
C PRO A 206 -0.97 -18.45 6.66
N PRO A 207 -0.45 -19.57 7.19
CA PRO A 207 -1.17 -20.44 8.12
C PRO A 207 -1.88 -19.68 9.24
N ASP A 208 -3.13 -20.07 9.54
CA ASP A 208 -4.01 -19.41 10.52
C ASP A 208 -3.41 -19.27 11.91
N ALA A 209 -2.57 -20.23 12.31
CA ALA A 209 -1.91 -20.21 13.60
C ALA A 209 -0.86 -19.09 13.76
N TRP A 210 -0.48 -18.38 12.68
CA TRP A 210 0.64 -17.44 12.70
C TRP A 210 0.21 -15.98 12.75
N ARG A 211 -0.75 -15.58 11.89
CA ARG A 211 -1.28 -14.21 11.87
C ARG A 211 -2.56 -14.05 11.07
N GLU A 212 -3.22 -12.92 11.29
CA GLU A 212 -4.36 -12.45 10.51
C GLU A 212 -3.91 -11.47 9.43
N ILE A 213 -4.50 -11.58 8.24
CA ILE A 213 -4.41 -10.55 7.20
C ILE A 213 -5.85 -10.17 6.85
N VAL A 214 -6.19 -8.94 7.23
CA VAL A 214 -7.48 -8.32 6.94
C VAL A 214 -7.35 -7.43 5.70
N VAL A 215 -8.28 -7.57 4.77
CA VAL A 215 -8.36 -6.74 3.56
C VAL A 215 -9.67 -5.97 3.58
N ILE A 216 -9.60 -4.66 3.75
CA ILE A 216 -10.74 -3.76 3.66
C ILE A 216 -10.80 -3.23 2.23
N LEU A 217 -11.73 -3.77 1.44
CA LEU A 217 -12.01 -3.29 0.08
C LEU A 217 -13.02 -2.14 0.14
N VAL A 218 -12.62 -0.99 -0.39
CA VAL A 218 -13.39 0.26 -0.35
C VAL A 218 -13.97 0.57 -1.72
N ASP A 219 -15.27 0.86 -1.80
CA ASP A 219 -15.95 1.32 -3.02
C ASP A 219 -15.67 2.79 -3.34
N GLU A 220 -14.39 3.17 -3.28
CA GLU A 220 -13.86 4.47 -3.65
C GLU A 220 -12.48 4.31 -4.27
N ASP A 221 -12.08 5.28 -5.08
CA ASP A 221 -10.73 5.31 -5.64
C ASP A 221 -9.76 5.89 -4.60
N LEU A 222 -8.86 5.05 -4.06
CA LEU A 222 -7.95 5.42 -2.98
C LEU A 222 -6.50 5.09 -3.28
N GLY A 223 -5.61 6.02 -2.96
CA GLY A 223 -4.18 5.93 -3.26
C GLY A 223 -3.91 5.89 -4.76
N LEU A 224 -2.73 5.38 -5.14
CA LEU A 224 -2.30 5.38 -6.54
C LEU A 224 -2.66 4.07 -7.24
N GLY A 225 -3.37 4.16 -8.37
CA GLY A 225 -3.80 3.03 -9.18
C GLY A 225 -4.88 3.43 -10.19
N TRP A 226 -4.69 3.11 -11.47
CA TRP A 226 -5.71 3.30 -12.52
C TRP A 226 -5.42 2.39 -13.70
N ASP A 227 -6.45 2.10 -14.49
CA ASP A 227 -6.31 1.55 -15.83
C ASP A 227 -5.99 2.67 -16.84
N PRO A 228 -4.98 2.52 -17.72
CA PRO A 228 -4.66 3.50 -18.76
C PRO A 228 -5.86 3.93 -19.61
N ALA A 229 -6.78 2.99 -19.88
CA ALA A 229 -7.95 3.18 -20.73
C ALA A 229 -9.09 3.96 -20.04
N TRP A 230 -9.00 4.23 -18.73
CA TRP A 230 -10.03 5.00 -18.03
C TRP A 230 -10.05 6.48 -18.46
N PRO A 231 -11.21 7.15 -18.32
CA PRO A 231 -11.33 8.58 -18.56
C PRO A 231 -10.26 9.39 -17.81
N GLN A 232 -9.67 10.36 -18.50
CA GLN A 232 -8.60 11.19 -17.93
C GLN A 232 -9.03 11.92 -16.65
N GLU A 233 -10.28 12.40 -16.59
CA GLU A 233 -10.85 13.05 -15.40
C GLU A 233 -10.78 12.17 -14.14
N ARG A 234 -11.08 10.87 -14.26
CA ARG A 234 -10.97 9.92 -13.14
C ARG A 234 -9.51 9.75 -12.72
N LYS A 235 -8.60 9.61 -13.68
CA LYS A 235 -7.15 9.49 -13.42
C LYS A 235 -6.60 10.73 -12.73
N ASP A 236 -7.01 11.93 -13.15
CA ASP A 236 -6.61 13.20 -12.54
C ASP A 236 -7.13 13.33 -11.11
N LYS A 237 -8.37 12.93 -10.85
CA LYS A 237 -8.93 12.89 -9.48
C LYS A 237 -8.15 11.94 -8.57
N ILE A 238 -7.83 10.74 -9.05
CA ILE A 238 -7.01 9.76 -8.32
C ILE A 238 -5.63 10.34 -8.02
N TYR A 239 -4.99 10.93 -9.02
CA TYR A 239 -3.66 11.52 -8.88
C TYR A 239 -3.64 12.70 -7.89
N ALA A 240 -4.64 13.59 -7.97
CA ALA A 240 -4.78 14.71 -7.05
C ALA A 240 -4.96 14.23 -5.60
N GLY A 241 -5.83 13.24 -5.38
CA GLY A 241 -6.02 12.62 -4.06
C GLY A 241 -4.75 11.97 -3.55
N TYR A 242 -4.04 11.20 -4.39
CA TYR A 242 -2.77 10.58 -4.04
C TYR A 242 -1.71 11.62 -3.63
N LYS A 243 -1.57 12.70 -4.40
CA LYS A 243 -0.59 13.77 -4.17
C LYS A 243 -0.85 14.52 -2.87
N ALA A 244 -2.12 14.76 -2.53
CA ALA A 244 -2.50 15.41 -1.27
C ALA A 244 -1.98 14.66 -0.02
N PHE A 245 -1.87 13.33 -0.12
CA PHE A 245 -1.39 12.47 0.98
C PHE A 245 0.00 11.88 0.72
N THR A 246 0.77 12.42 -0.21
CA THR A 246 2.13 11.96 -0.49
C THR A 246 3.09 13.14 -0.58
N PRO A 247 3.80 13.47 0.51
CA PRO A 247 4.82 14.51 0.47
C PRO A 247 6.00 14.05 -0.39
N PRO A 248 6.69 14.99 -1.05
CA PRO A 248 7.96 14.68 -1.70
C PRO A 248 8.98 14.21 -0.66
N HIS A 249 9.84 13.26 -1.05
CA HIS A 249 11.03 12.95 -0.29
C HIS A 249 11.89 14.21 -0.24
N ARG A 250 12.19 14.67 0.98
CA ARG A 250 13.22 15.69 1.14
C ARG A 250 14.56 15.04 0.79
N PRO A 251 15.41 15.67 -0.04
CA PRO A 251 16.78 15.22 -0.13
C PRO A 251 17.35 15.16 1.29
N VAL A 252 17.96 14.03 1.64
CA VAL A 252 18.82 13.98 2.83
C VAL A 252 19.90 14.99 2.52
N VAL A 253 19.86 16.14 3.18
CA VAL A 253 20.87 17.18 3.04
C VAL A 253 22.21 16.50 3.35
N GLU A 254 23.12 16.51 2.38
CA GLU A 254 24.51 16.04 2.55
C GLU A 254 25.20 16.76 3.71
#